data_AF-A0A972AD53-F1
#
_entry.id   AF-A0A972AD53-F1
#
_cell.length_a   1.000
_cell.length_b   1.000
_cell.length_c   1.000
_cell.angle_alpha   90.00
_cell.angle_beta   90.00
_cell.angle_gamma   90.00
#
_symmetry.space_group_name_H-M   'P 1'
#
loop_
_entity.id
_entity.type
_entity.pdbx_description
1 polymer ?
#
loop_
_entity_poly.entity_id
_entity_poly.type
_entity_poly.pdbx_seq_one_letter_code
_entity_poly.pdbx_strand_id
1 'polypeptide(L)'
;MLKFFFSYFFCDNLEKAIDDEDEEISVVTLFNRMEFFSDLMKEYNIEFPYGPIREYIVNTYSDGEYIYKKLTEKYDNEIKIYHPKDKTFEEIFGDNVFYIMEQLDECL
;
A
#
# COMPACT_ATOMS: atom_id res chain seq x y z
N MET A 1 -14.38 -10.21 5.22
CA MET A 1 -13.14 -10.72 4.60
C MET A 1 -12.43 -9.63 3.80
N LEU A 2 -13.04 -9.02 2.77
CA LEU A 2 -12.44 -7.90 2.02
C LEU A 2 -12.04 -6.69 2.87
N LYS A 3 -12.91 -6.25 3.79
CA LYS A 3 -12.57 -5.17 4.74
C LYS A 3 -11.38 -5.50 5.65
N PHE A 4 -11.23 -6.79 6.01
CA PHE A 4 -10.10 -7.25 6.83
C PHE A 4 -8.80 -7.18 6.02
N PHE A 5 -8.82 -7.66 4.77
CA PHE A 5 -7.66 -7.53 3.89
C PHE A 5 -7.29 -6.08 3.63
N PHE A 6 -8.25 -5.22 3.35
CA PHE A 6 -8.00 -3.80 3.19
C PHE A 6 -7.38 -3.17 4.44
N SER A 7 -7.91 -3.46 5.63
CA SER A 7 -7.36 -2.95 6.88
C SER A 7 -5.90 -3.42 7.09
N TYR A 8 -5.66 -4.72 6.93
CA TYR A 8 -4.36 -5.32 7.17
C TYR A 8 -3.29 -4.89 6.15
N PHE A 9 -3.67 -4.79 4.88
CA PHE A 9 -2.73 -4.46 3.81
C PHE A 9 -2.50 -2.95 3.67
N PHE A 10 -3.50 -2.13 3.97
CA PHE A 10 -3.47 -0.70 3.71
C PHE A 10 -3.59 0.17 4.96
N CYS A 11 -4.67 0.06 5.75
CA CYS A 11 -4.90 0.96 6.88
C CYS A 11 -3.76 0.94 7.90
N ASP A 12 -3.30 -0.24 8.32
CA ASP A 12 -2.25 -0.35 9.34
C ASP A 12 -0.90 0.23 8.86
N ASN A 13 -0.61 0.13 7.56
CA ASN A 13 0.61 0.70 6.97
C ASN A 13 0.46 2.20 6.71
N LEU A 14 -0.75 2.68 6.42
CA LEU A 14 -1.04 4.10 6.27
C LEU A 14 -0.85 4.84 7.61
N GLU A 15 -1.41 4.32 8.71
CA GLU A 15 -1.22 4.92 10.04
C GLU A 15 0.27 5.02 10.39
N LYS A 16 1.02 3.94 10.17
CA LYS A 16 2.47 3.95 10.38
C LYS A 16 3.17 4.98 9.49
N ALA A 17 2.83 5.06 8.20
CA ALA A 17 3.46 6.01 7.28
C ALA A 17 3.17 7.49 7.63
N ILE A 18 2.02 7.77 8.27
CA ILE A 18 1.65 9.11 8.74
C ILE A 18 2.57 9.55 9.88
N ASP A 19 2.78 8.65 10.85
CA ASP A 19 3.57 8.87 12.07
C ASP A 19 5.08 8.58 11.89
N ASP A 20 5.48 8.04 10.75
CA ASP A 20 6.86 7.68 10.44
C ASP A 20 7.73 8.93 10.22
N GLU A 21 8.40 9.40 11.28
CA GLU A 21 9.36 10.50 11.21
C GLU A 21 10.72 10.07 10.65
N ASP A 22 11.06 8.78 10.79
CA ASP A 22 12.36 8.20 10.42
C ASP A 22 12.42 7.68 8.97
N GLU A 23 11.32 7.79 8.22
CA GLU A 23 11.19 7.36 6.82
C GLU A 23 11.45 5.84 6.62
N GLU A 24 11.12 5.03 7.63
CA GLU A 24 11.25 3.57 7.56
C GLU A 24 10.15 2.91 6.71
N ILE A 25 8.99 3.56 6.56
CA ILE A 25 7.84 3.04 5.82
C ILE A 25 7.84 3.62 4.40
N SER A 26 8.05 2.74 3.41
CA SER A 26 7.99 3.14 2.00
C SER A 26 6.57 3.54 1.58
N VAL A 27 6.40 4.83 1.29
CA VAL A 27 5.15 5.38 0.75
C VAL A 27 4.91 4.92 -0.68
N VAL A 28 5.98 4.69 -1.46
CA VAL A 28 5.87 4.08 -2.81
C VAL A 28 5.19 2.72 -2.73
N THR A 29 5.64 1.88 -1.80
CA THR A 29 5.05 0.55 -1.60
C THR A 29 3.60 0.64 -1.15
N LEU A 30 3.28 1.57 -0.24
CA LEU A 30 1.92 1.79 0.25
C LEU A 30 0.96 2.19 -0.89
N PHE A 31 1.36 3.15 -1.72
CA PHE A 31 0.52 3.68 -2.80
C PHE A 31 0.30 2.61 -3.88
N ASN A 32 1.36 1.94 -4.32
CA ASN A 32 1.28 0.88 -5.32
C ASN A 32 0.40 -0.30 -4.87
N ARG A 33 0.44 -0.67 -3.59
CA ARG A 33 -0.43 -1.72 -3.03
C ARG A 33 -1.90 -1.34 -3.08
N MET A 34 -2.23 -0.08 -2.80
CA MET A 34 -3.61 0.41 -2.84
C MET A 34 -4.16 0.44 -4.27
N GLU A 35 -3.33 0.86 -5.23
CA GLU A 35 -3.69 0.83 -6.64
C GLU A 35 -3.90 -0.60 -7.13
N PHE A 36 -2.95 -1.51 -6.86
CA PHE A 36 -3.08 -2.93 -7.18
C PHE A 36 -4.36 -3.55 -6.60
N PHE A 37 -4.66 -3.28 -5.33
CA PHE A 37 -5.87 -3.79 -4.69
C PHE A 37 -7.12 -3.23 -5.38
N SER A 38 -7.14 -1.94 -5.70
CA SER A 38 -8.26 -1.29 -6.39
C SER A 38 -8.50 -1.89 -7.77
N ASP A 39 -7.43 -2.21 -8.51
CA ASP A 39 -7.54 -2.83 -9.83
C ASP A 39 -8.01 -4.29 -9.74
N LEU A 40 -7.55 -5.04 -8.74
CA LEU A 40 -8.04 -6.38 -8.46
C LEU A 40 -9.55 -6.38 -8.18
N MET A 41 -10.05 -5.41 -7.40
CA MET A 41 -11.49 -5.29 -7.14
C MET A 41 -12.29 -5.03 -8.42
N LYS A 42 -11.79 -4.17 -9.32
CA LYS A 42 -12.41 -3.90 -10.62
C LYS A 42 -12.41 -5.14 -11.51
N GLU A 43 -11.30 -5.88 -11.56
CA GLU A 43 -11.16 -7.10 -12.38
C GLU A 43 -12.21 -8.16 -12.01
N TYR A 44 -12.44 -8.36 -10.72
CA TYR A 44 -13.44 -9.31 -10.22
C TYR A 44 -14.86 -8.74 -10.12
N ASN A 45 -15.09 -7.52 -10.60
CA ASN A 45 -16.37 -6.81 -10.51
C ASN A 45 -16.92 -6.77 -9.07
N ILE A 46 -16.01 -6.62 -8.10
CA ILE A 46 -16.32 -6.50 -6.68
C ILE A 46 -16.45 -5.01 -6.37
N GLU A 47 -17.60 -4.61 -5.84
CA GLU A 47 -17.82 -3.23 -5.41
C GLU A 47 -16.93 -2.93 -4.19
N PHE A 48 -15.99 -1.99 -4.39
CA PHE A 48 -15.09 -1.53 -3.35
C PHE A 48 -15.51 -0.12 -2.92
N PRO A 49 -15.87 0.07 -1.63
CA PRO A 49 -16.55 1.30 -1.18
C PRO A 49 -15.59 2.49 -1.00
N TYR A 50 -14.30 2.32 -1.28
CA TYR A 50 -13.30 3.36 -1.11
C TYR A 50 -12.84 3.87 -2.48
N GLY A 51 -12.79 5.18 -2.62
CA GLY A 51 -12.25 5.85 -3.80
C GLY A 51 -10.72 5.75 -3.88
N PRO A 52 -10.10 6.48 -4.82
CA PRO A 52 -8.65 6.62 -4.91
C PRO A 52 -8.02 6.97 -3.56
N ILE A 53 -6.76 6.60 -3.36
CA ILE A 53 -6.03 6.78 -2.10
C ILE A 53 -6.13 8.21 -1.54
N ARG A 54 -6.09 9.22 -2.41
CA ARG A 54 -6.31 10.62 -2.05
C ARG A 54 -7.68 10.84 -1.42
N GLU A 55 -8.75 10.40 -2.07
CA GLU A 55 -10.12 10.57 -1.58
C GLU A 55 -10.31 9.83 -0.25
N TYR A 56 -9.73 8.64 -0.12
CA TYR A 56 -9.75 7.89 1.12
C TYR A 56 -9.11 8.72 2.26
N ILE A 57 -7.90 9.21 2.08
CA ILE A 57 -7.17 9.97 3.12
C ILE A 57 -7.90 11.28 3.44
N VAL A 58 -8.30 12.05 2.42
CA VAL A 58 -8.97 13.35 2.62
C VAL A 58 -10.31 13.21 3.36
N ASN A 59 -11.05 12.12 3.12
CA ASN A 59 -12.33 11.89 3.79
C ASN A 59 -12.20 11.22 5.16
N THR A 60 -11.08 10.56 5.45
CA THR A 60 -10.88 9.79 6.69
C THR A 60 -10.31 10.64 7.82
N TYR A 61 -9.39 11.57 7.52
CA TYR A 61 -8.68 12.34 8.53
C TYR A 61 -9.07 13.82 8.51
N SER A 62 -9.13 14.45 9.68
CA SER A 62 -9.46 15.88 9.83
C SER A 62 -8.50 16.78 9.05
N ASP A 63 -7.22 16.42 9.02
CA ASP A 63 -6.16 17.13 8.29
C ASP A 63 -5.76 16.39 7.00
N GLY A 64 -6.70 15.66 6.39
CA GLY A 64 -6.42 14.71 5.32
C GLY A 64 -5.71 15.31 4.08
N GLU A 65 -5.98 16.56 3.71
CA GLU A 65 -5.24 17.24 2.63
C GLU A 65 -3.75 17.45 2.97
N TYR A 66 -3.45 17.81 4.22
CA TYR A 66 -2.08 17.97 4.68
C TYR A 66 -1.36 16.63 4.74
N ILE A 67 -2.02 15.60 5.27
CA ILE A 67 -1.48 14.23 5.33
C ILE A 67 -1.18 13.71 3.93
N TYR A 68 -2.14 13.82 3.00
CA TYR A 68 -1.95 13.37 1.63
C TYR A 68 -0.77 14.08 0.95
N LYS A 69 -0.66 15.40 1.15
CA LYS A 69 0.47 16.18 0.62
C LYS A 69 1.81 15.69 1.19
N LYS A 70 1.92 15.51 2.52
CA LYS A 70 3.13 15.00 3.18
C LYS A 70 3.56 13.64 2.62
N LEU A 71 2.61 12.71 2.48
CA LEU A 71 2.86 11.38 1.91
C LEU A 71 3.26 11.46 0.42
N THR A 72 2.64 12.34 -0.35
CA THR A 72 2.99 12.55 -1.77
C THR A 72 4.41 13.09 -1.93
N GLU A 73 4.82 14.03 -1.08
CA GLU A 73 6.20 14.54 -1.08
C GLU A 73 7.22 13.43 -0.76
N LYS A 74 6.91 12.55 0.20
CA LYS A 74 7.72 11.35 0.47
C LYS A 74 7.77 10.40 -0.73
N TYR A 75 6.61 10.08 -1.32
CA TYR A 75 6.52 9.25 -2.52
C TYR A 75 7.41 9.78 -3.65
N ASP A 76 7.33 11.07 -3.95
CA ASP A 76 8.11 11.70 -5.02
C ASP A 76 9.62 11.69 -4.73
N ASN A 77 10.03 11.64 -3.47
CA ASN A 77 11.43 11.52 -3.09
C ASN A 77 11.92 10.07 -3.16
N GLU A 78 11.14 9.13 -2.66
CA GLU A 78 11.41 7.69 -2.73
C GLU A 78 11.48 7.19 -4.18
N ILE A 79 10.50 7.55 -5.03
CA ILE A 79 10.39 7.02 -6.39
C ILE A 79 11.59 7.41 -7.27
N LYS A 80 12.22 8.57 -6.98
CA LYS A 80 13.48 9.00 -7.63
C LYS A 80 14.64 8.06 -7.32
N ILE A 81 14.65 7.43 -6.14
CA ILE A 81 15.66 6.44 -5.73
C ILE A 81 15.41 5.11 -6.47
N TYR A 82 14.15 4.76 -6.72
CA TYR A 82 13.76 3.52 -7.42
C TYR A 82 14.02 3.55 -8.95
N HIS A 83 14.13 4.72 -9.58
CA HIS A 83 14.37 4.89 -11.02
C HIS A 83 15.87 4.91 -11.41
N PRO A 84 16.65 3.82 -11.25
CA PRO A 84 16.62 2.81 -12.31
C PRO A 84 17.07 1.41 -11.85
N LYS A 85 16.14 0.55 -11.46
CA LYS A 85 16.20 -0.87 -11.85
C LYS A 85 14.78 -1.25 -12.20
N ASP A 86 14.55 -1.55 -13.48
CA ASP A 86 13.32 -2.15 -14.00
C ASP A 86 13.04 -3.44 -13.21
N LYS A 87 12.40 -3.31 -12.05
CA LYS A 87 11.95 -4.43 -11.23
C LYS A 87 10.44 -4.46 -11.26
N THR A 88 9.88 -5.55 -11.75
CA THR A 88 8.44 -5.76 -11.75
C THR A 88 7.92 -5.90 -10.32
N PHE A 89 6.61 -5.77 -10.13
CA PHE A 89 5.95 -6.05 -8.87
C PHE A 89 6.32 -7.46 -8.35
N GLU A 90 6.40 -8.48 -9.22
CA GLU A 90 6.87 -9.81 -8.82
C GLU A 90 8.32 -9.82 -8.34
N GLU A 91 9.21 -8.98 -8.87
CA GLU A 91 10.61 -8.92 -8.41
C GLU A 91 10.79 -8.17 -7.08
N ILE A 92 9.76 -7.42 -6.65
CA ILE A 92 9.74 -6.72 -5.36
C ILE A 92 9.02 -7.58 -4.30
N PHE A 93 7.99 -8.34 -4.70
CA PHE A 93 7.11 -9.04 -3.76
C PHE A 93 7.12 -10.58 -3.89
N GLY A 94 7.68 -11.14 -4.96
CA GLY A 94 7.71 -12.59 -5.22
C GLY A 94 8.50 -13.39 -4.21
N ASP A 95 9.58 -12.83 -3.66
CA ASP A 95 10.42 -13.50 -2.65
C ASP A 95 9.72 -13.66 -1.29
N ASN A 96 8.71 -12.82 -0.98
CA ASN A 96 7.97 -12.91 0.28
C ASN A 96 6.77 -13.86 0.22
N VAL A 97 6.28 -14.21 -0.97
CA VAL A 97 5.18 -15.17 -1.10
C VAL A 97 5.68 -16.61 -0.88
N PHE A 98 6.91 -16.91 -1.30
CA PHE A 98 7.51 -18.23 -1.07
C PHE A 98 7.69 -18.53 0.43
N TYR A 99 8.12 -17.54 1.21
CA TYR A 99 8.32 -17.69 2.65
C TYR A 99 7.00 -17.87 3.43
N ILE A 100 5.91 -17.25 2.97
CA ILE A 100 4.58 -17.40 3.59
C ILE A 100 3.97 -18.77 3.23
N MET A 101 4.23 -19.30 2.03
CA MET A 101 3.76 -20.64 1.64
C MET A 101 4.53 -21.75 2.37
N GLU A 102 5.83 -21.59 2.62
CA GLU A 102 6.64 -22.56 3.37
C GLU A 102 6.19 -22.68 4.84
N GLN A 103 5.76 -21.58 5.47
CA GLN A 103 5.22 -21.62 6.85
C GLN A 103 3.80 -22.20 6.95
N LEU A 104 3.03 -22.19 5.86
CA LEU A 104 1.68 -22.78 5.85
C LEU A 104 1.70 -24.30 5.67
N ASP A 105 2.72 -24.85 5.01
CA ASP A 105 2.91 -26.32 4.90
C ASP A 105 3.41 -26.96 6.20
N GLU A 106 4.00 -26.19 7.12
CA GLU A 106 4.33 -26.69 8.48
C GLU A 106 3.14 -26.63 9.46
N CYS A 107 2.01 -26.05 9.05
CA CYS A 107 0.78 -25.94 9.86
C CYS A 107 -0.38 -26.84 9.41
N LEU A 108 -0.14 -27.80 8.50
CA LEU A 108 -1.07 -28.87 8.10
C LEU A 108 -0.48 -30.25 8.42
#